data_AF-A0A3C1S323-F1
#
_entry.id   AF-A0A3C1S323-F1
#
_cell.length_a   1.000
_cell.length_b   1.000
_cell.length_c   1.000
_cell.angle_alpha   90.00
_cell.angle_beta   90.00
_cell.angle_gamma   90.00
#
_symmetry.space_group_name_H-M   'P 1'
#
loop_
_entity.id
_entity.type
_entity.pdbx_description
1 polymer ?
#
loop_
_entity_poly.entity_id
_entity_poly.type
_entity_poly.pdbx_seq_one_letter_code
_entity_poly.pdbx_strand_id
1 'polypeptide(L)' 'MRLIIDLRSVLFFTTVSLISFAVFRFSYSYMSPYKFFSRFIILLFIFVLSMIILIFASNLIFVILG' A
#
# COMPACT_ATOMS: atom_id res chain seq x y z
N MET A 1 8.74 -13.30 -12.37
CA MET A 1 8.83 -11.99 -11.71
C MET A 1 10.17 -11.92 -11.00
N ARG A 2 11.04 -10.97 -11.34
CA ARG A 2 12.24 -10.69 -10.55
C ARG A 2 11.88 -9.62 -9.53
N LEU A 3 12.22 -9.85 -8.26
CA LEU A 3 12.04 -8.86 -7.20
C LEU A 3 13.37 -8.13 -6.99
N ILE A 4 13.34 -6.81 -6.95
CA ILE A 4 14.51 -5.99 -6.59
C ILE A 4 14.43 -5.74 -5.09
N ILE A 5 15.43 -6.22 -4.35
CA ILE A 5 15.59 -5.96 -2.93
C ILE A 5 16.93 -5.26 -2.75
N ASP A 6 16.92 -3.94 -2.85
CA ASP A 6 18.04 -3.07 -2.56
C ASP A 6 17.70 -2.15 -1.37
N LEU A 7 18.70 -1.42 -0.89
CA LEU A 7 18.52 -0.50 0.25
C LEU A 7 17.41 0.53 -0.03
N ARG A 8 17.24 0.94 -1.29
CA ARG A 8 16.22 1.93 -1.69
C ARG A 8 14.82 1.33 -1.62
N SER A 9 14.59 0.15 -2.17
CA SER A 9 13.31 -0.56 -2.08
C SER A 9 12.94 -0.86 -0.62
N VAL A 10 13.91 -1.22 0.23
CA VAL A 10 13.65 -1.46 1.66
C VAL A 10 13.25 -0.17 2.39
N LEU A 11 13.98 0.93 2.20
CA LEU A 11 13.63 2.23 2.80
C LEU A 11 12.27 2.75 2.29
N PHE A 12 11.98 2.54 1.02
CA PHE A 12 10.70 2.94 0.45
C PHE A 12 9.55 2.06 0.98
N PHE A 13 9.76 0.76 1.11
CA PHE A 13 8.79 -0.15 1.72
C PHE A 13 8.48 0.21 3.18
N THR A 14 9.50 0.52 3.99
CA THR A 14 9.30 0.85 5.40
C THR A 14 8.55 2.18 5.57
N THR A 15 8.89 3.19 4.77
CA THR A 15 8.20 4.49 4.79
C THR A 15 6.75 4.36 4.35
N VAL A 16 6.47 3.67 3.24
CA VAL A 16 5.10 3.42 2.76
C VAL A 16 4.29 2.62 3.79
N SER A 17 4.89 1.61 4.41
CA SER A 17 4.23 0.81 5.45
C SER A 17 3.86 1.66 6.68
N LEU A 18 4.76 2.54 7.13
CA LEU A 18 4.52 3.42 8.27
C LEU A 18 3.39 4.42 7.99
N ILE A 19 3.42 5.06 6.82
CA ILE A 19 2.36 6.00 6.41
C ILE A 19 1.03 5.25 6.28
N SER A 20 1.04 4.08 5.64
CA SER A 20 -0.17 3.26 5.46
C SER A 20 -0.79 2.86 6.79
N PHE A 21 0.03 2.47 7.77
CA PHE A 21 -0.46 2.16 9.12
C PHE A 21 -1.13 3.36 9.79
N ALA A 22 -0.54 4.56 9.69
CA ALA A 22 -1.14 5.78 10.21
C ALA A 22 -2.47 6.11 9.52
N VAL A 23 -2.54 5.92 8.19
CA VAL A 23 -3.75 6.11 7.39
C VAL A 23 -4.84 5.11 7.79
N PHE A 24 -4.52 3.82 7.95
CA PHE A 24 -5.47 2.82 8.43
C PHE A 24 -6.04 3.20 9.80
N ARG A 25 -5.17 3.59 10.74
CA ARG A 25 -5.57 4.02 12.08
C ARG A 25 -6.49 5.24 12.04
N PHE A 26 -6.15 6.23 11.24
CA PHE A 26 -6.99 7.42 11.04
C PHE A 26 -8.33 7.06 10.38
N SER A 27 -8.31 6.20 9.36
CA SER A 27 -9.52 5.78 8.66
C SER A 27 -10.49 5.02 9.54
N TYR A 28 -10.00 4.23 10.50
CA TYR A 28 -10.85 3.57 11.49
C TYR A 28 -11.59 4.60 12.34
N SER A 29 -10.88 5.62 12.84
CA SER A 29 -11.50 6.69 13.63
C SER A 29 -12.49 7.54 12.83
N TYR A 30 -12.19 7.79 11.55
CA TYR A 30 -12.97 8.72 10.72
C TYR A 30 -14.15 8.04 10.02
N MET A 31 -13.95 6.83 9.48
CA MET A 31 -14.94 6.14 8.63
C MET A 31 -15.80 5.12 9.37
N SER A 32 -15.47 4.74 10.62
CA SER A 32 -16.23 3.72 11.36
C SER A 32 -17.74 3.97 11.50
N PRO A 33 -18.25 5.22 11.62
CA PRO A 33 -19.69 5.45 11.73
C PRO A 33 -20.46 5.26 10.40
N TYR A 34 -19.76 5.13 9.26
CA TYR A 34 -20.38 5.13 7.95
C TYR A 34 -20.66 3.71 7.43
N LYS A 35 -21.81 3.54 6.78
CA LYS A 35 -22.33 2.25 6.25
C LYS A 35 -21.36 1.47 5.35
N PHE A 36 -20.46 2.16 4.64
CA PHE A 36 -19.53 1.54 3.69
C PHE A 36 -18.09 1.40 4.21
N PHE A 37 -17.88 1.49 5.52
CA PHE A 37 -16.57 1.34 6.16
C PHE A 37 -15.80 0.10 5.68
N SER A 38 -16.43 -1.08 5.70
CA SER A 38 -15.77 -2.32 5.29
C SER A 38 -15.30 -2.31 3.84
N ARG A 39 -16.09 -1.71 2.94
CA ARG A 39 -15.71 -1.58 1.51
C ARG A 39 -14.53 -0.64 1.35
N PHE A 40 -14.55 0.48 2.08
CA PHE A 40 -13.45 1.45 2.08
C PHE A 40 -12.15 0.82 2.57
N ILE A 41 -12.19 0.07 3.67
CA ILE A 41 -10.99 -0.61 4.21
C ILE A 41 -10.43 -1.64 3.24
N ILE A 42 -11.29 -2.42 2.55
CA ILE A 42 -10.84 -3.38 1.54
C ILE A 42 -10.16 -2.66 0.36
N LEU A 43 -10.76 -1.57 -0.14
CA LEU A 43 -10.16 -0.77 -1.22
C LEU A 43 -8.82 -0.17 -0.80
N LEU A 44 -8.73 0.36 0.42
CA LEU A 44 -7.50 0.93 0.96
C LEU A 44 -6.42 -0.14 1.12
N PHE A 45 -6.79 -1.33 1.57
CA PHE A 45 -5.88 -2.47 1.66
C PHE A 45 -5.36 -2.93 0.30
N ILE A 46 -6.23 -3.06 -0.70
CA ILE A 46 -5.82 -3.43 -2.06
C ILE A 46 -4.89 -2.37 -2.65
N PHE A 47 -5.16 -1.08 -2.41
CA PHE A 47 -4.31 0.02 -2.85
C PHE A 47 -2.93 -0.01 -2.19
N VAL A 48 -2.85 -0.21 -0.87
CA VAL A 48 -1.55 -0.31 -0.18
C VAL A 48 -0.79 -1.55 -0.66
N LEU A 49 -1.48 -2.65 -0.88
CA LEU A 49 -0.88 -3.90 -1.34
C LEU A 49 -0.37 -3.79 -2.78
N SER A 50 -1.08 -3.10 -3.67
CA SER A 50 -0.58 -2.81 -5.01
C SER A 50 0.71 -2.01 -4.93
N MET A 51 0.72 -0.91 -4.17
CA MET A 51 1.90 -0.07 -3.96
C MET A 51 3.09 -0.88 -3.48
N ILE A 52 2.93 -1.74 -2.46
CA ILE A 52 3.99 -2.62 -1.96
C ILE A 52 4.57 -3.52 -3.05
N ILE A 53 3.72 -4.09 -3.92
CA ILE A 53 4.18 -4.95 -5.02
C ILE A 53 5.03 -4.14 -6.03
N LEU A 54 4.65 -2.89 -6.34
CA LEU A 54 5.45 -2.05 -7.24
C LEU A 54 6.85 -1.76 -6.68
N ILE A 55 6.99 -1.57 -5.36
CA ILE A 55 8.29 -1.25 -4.74
C ILE A 55 9.36 -2.28 -5.06
N PHE A 56 8.95 -3.54 -5.18
CA PHE A 56 9.84 -4.66 -5.47
C PHE A 56 9.80 -5.09 -6.95
N ALA A 57 8.95 -4.48 -7.79
CA ALA A 57 8.79 -4.88 -9.18
C ALA A 57 10.03 -4.51 -10.00
N SER A 58 10.73 -5.52 -10.53
CA SER A 58 11.85 -5.30 -11.47
C SER A 58 11.40 -4.96 -12.89
N ASN A 59 10.13 -5.19 -13.23
CA ASN A 59 9.63 -5.06 -14.59
C ASN A 59 8.88 -3.74 -14.76
N LEU A 60 9.33 -2.91 -15.70
CA LEU A 60 8.74 -1.61 -16.01
C LEU A 60 7.24 -1.69 -16.36
N ILE A 61 6.78 -2.78 -16.97
CA ILE A 61 5.35 -2.97 -17.29
C ILE A 61 4.52 -3.04 -15.99
N PHE A 62 5.03 -3.73 -14.96
CA PHE A 62 4.37 -3.79 -13.65
C PHE A 62 4.42 -2.46 -12.90
N VAL A 63 5.47 -1.66 -13.11
CA VAL A 63 5.57 -0.30 -12.56
C VAL A 63 4.55 0.64 -13.19
N ILE A 64 4.25 0.48 -14.49
CA ILE A 64 3.23 1.28 -15.20
C ILE A 64 1.81 0.82 -14.85
N LEU A 65 1.60 -0.47 -14.60
CA LEU A 65 0.29 -1.06 -14.33
C LEU A 65 -0.26 -0.75 -12.93
N GLY A 66 0.62 -0.55 -11.96
CA GLY A 66 0.23 -0.31 -10.58
C GLY A 66 -0.09 1.15 -10.29
#